data_AF-A0AAN8EB63-F1
#
_entry.id   AF-A0AAN8EB63-F1
#
_cell.length_a   1.000
_cell.length_b   1.000
_cell.length_c   1.000
_cell.angle_alpha   90.00
_cell.angle_beta   90.00
_cell.angle_gamma   90.00
#
_symmetry.space_group_name_H-M   'P 1'
#
loop_
_entity.id
_entity.type
_entity.pdbx_description
1 polymer ?
#
loop_
_entity_poly.entity_id
_entity_poly.type
_entity_poly.pdbx_seq_one_letter_code
_entity_poly.pdbx_strand_id
1 'polypeptide(L)'
;MDSVRVYCAPVKRAPFEYDWHDLQIKDQCLRRRESLEYIRAPPHKDKPAEFYHAQCIHYGIKPFKTKPAAKRALLEAFRAQGGRLAVPQSAVDIEQELKKEFAEANATAKRKYEADKLERQEQSWKKQVKRKREEDSLVEEVSTAAAKRVKQQPLDVQAIRGPYTVAAPHLSEMYGSSDDDGYRMNLAPYGANTIYGYFDFGAFEGFMQSMTISKETRTVKFQWRGRETGEGESTFGDDNIVQLKFSDDNTFEGHAVGDCFERCEIYGKKNVGVPWNANASAWKHEYDSLDEENYERERVARWH
;
A
#
# COMPACT_ATOMS: atom_id res chain seq x y z
N MET A 1 63.48 -13.99 11.31
CA MET A 1 63.62 -14.98 10.24
C MET A 1 62.21 -15.41 9.83
N ASP A 2 61.33 -14.46 9.52
CA ASP A 2 61.17 -13.75 8.21
C ASP A 2 60.43 -14.65 7.22
N SER A 3 59.11 -14.50 7.12
CA SER A 3 58.38 -13.58 6.22
C SER A 3 58.17 -14.21 4.84
N VAL A 4 56.96 -14.74 4.63
CA VAL A 4 56.48 -15.28 3.35
C VAL A 4 55.86 -14.15 2.55
N ARG A 5 56.44 -13.86 1.38
CA ARG A 5 55.80 -13.11 0.27
C ARG A 5 56.11 -13.84 -1.03
N VAL A 6 55.07 -14.24 -1.76
CA VAL A 6 55.18 -14.68 -3.17
C VAL A 6 54.40 -13.66 -4.00
N TYR A 7 55.11 -12.98 -4.90
CA TYR A 7 54.56 -12.06 -5.90
C TYR A 7 54.39 -12.76 -7.26
N CYS A 8 53.40 -12.26 -7.99
CA CYS A 8 52.95 -12.61 -9.35
C CYS A 8 54.01 -12.52 -10.46
N ALA A 9 53.79 -13.22 -11.59
CA ALA A 9 53.39 -12.66 -12.90
C ALA A 9 53.55 -13.73 -14.04
N PRO A 10 53.37 -13.41 -15.34
CA PRO A 10 52.11 -13.48 -16.10
C PRO A 10 52.20 -14.40 -17.35
N VAL A 11 51.07 -14.87 -17.90
CA VAL A 11 51.06 -15.62 -19.18
C VAL A 11 50.33 -14.84 -20.28
N LYS A 12 51.07 -14.60 -21.37
CA LYS A 12 50.69 -13.84 -22.56
C LYS A 12 49.86 -14.70 -23.53
N ARG A 13 48.93 -14.05 -24.24
CA ARG A 13 48.12 -14.58 -25.35
C ARG A 13 48.95 -14.88 -26.60
N ALA A 14 48.49 -15.86 -27.38
CA ALA A 14 48.88 -16.10 -28.78
C ALA A 14 47.63 -16.55 -29.59
N PRO A 15 47.64 -16.42 -30.94
CA PRO A 15 46.47 -16.03 -31.73
C PRO A 15 45.74 -17.18 -32.46
N PHE A 16 44.52 -16.88 -32.89
CA PHE A 16 43.55 -17.77 -33.54
C PHE A 16 43.81 -17.87 -35.05
N GLU A 17 44.11 -19.08 -35.53
CA GLU A 17 44.29 -19.42 -36.95
C GLU A 17 43.14 -20.38 -37.35
N TYR A 18 42.35 -20.00 -38.37
CA TYR A 18 41.16 -20.74 -38.82
C TYR A 18 41.56 -21.90 -39.75
N ASP A 19 41.22 -23.14 -39.37
CA ASP A 19 41.35 -24.35 -40.20
C ASP A 19 40.13 -24.51 -41.13
N TRP A 20 40.42 -24.77 -42.40
CA TRP A 20 39.49 -24.77 -43.54
C TRP A 20 38.84 -26.13 -43.84
N HIS A 21 38.89 -27.10 -42.92
CA HIS A 21 38.30 -28.43 -43.13
C HIS A 21 36.80 -28.58 -42.78
N ASP A 22 36.13 -27.54 -42.30
CA ASP A 22 34.71 -27.63 -41.86
C ASP A 22 33.67 -27.29 -42.96
N LEU A 23 34.10 -27.26 -44.23
CA LEU A 23 33.26 -26.96 -45.40
C LEU A 23 32.88 -28.19 -46.25
N GLN A 24 33.22 -29.41 -45.83
CA GLN A 24 32.84 -30.64 -46.54
C GLN A 24 31.84 -31.55 -45.79
N ILE A 25 31.22 -31.07 -44.71
CA ILE A 25 30.05 -31.70 -44.07
C ILE A 25 28.82 -30.78 -44.18
N LYS A 26 28.57 -30.18 -45.36
CA LYS A 26 27.29 -29.48 -45.64
C LYS A 26 26.65 -29.81 -47.00
N ASP A 27 27.30 -30.63 -47.82
CA ASP A 27 26.81 -30.94 -49.17
C ASP A 27 26.09 -32.29 -49.35
N GLN A 28 25.81 -33.02 -48.27
CA GLN A 28 25.01 -34.26 -48.33
C GLN A 28 23.57 -34.16 -47.81
N CYS A 29 23.09 -33.00 -47.37
CA CYS A 29 21.70 -32.81 -46.91
C CYS A 29 20.78 -32.06 -47.91
N LEU A 30 21.21 -31.85 -49.16
CA LEU A 30 20.40 -31.21 -50.22
C LEU A 30 19.77 -32.23 -51.21
N ARG A 31 19.47 -33.44 -50.74
CA ARG A 31 18.61 -34.40 -51.46
C ARG A 31 17.55 -35.04 -50.56
N ARG A 32 16.86 -34.21 -49.77
CA ARG A 32 15.54 -34.58 -49.24
C ARG A 32 14.48 -33.67 -49.87
N ARG A 33 13.72 -34.26 -50.79
CA ARG A 33 12.42 -33.75 -51.23
C ARG A 33 11.48 -33.74 -50.03
N GLU A 34 11.58 -32.73 -49.17
CA GLU A 34 10.56 -32.40 -48.17
C GLU A 34 10.03 -31.00 -48.52
N SER A 35 8.94 -31.04 -49.30
CA SER A 35 7.87 -30.04 -49.38
C SER A 35 8.23 -28.55 -49.21
N LEU A 36 8.46 -27.88 -50.35
CA LEU A 36 8.24 -26.44 -50.52
C LEU A 36 6.77 -25.99 -50.27
N GLU A 37 5.91 -26.82 -49.67
CA GLU A 37 4.54 -26.46 -49.29
C GLU A 37 4.47 -25.66 -47.98
N TYR A 38 5.53 -25.61 -47.17
CA TYR A 38 5.47 -25.01 -45.84
C TYR A 38 5.74 -23.50 -45.78
N ILE A 39 6.00 -22.83 -46.91
CA ILE A 39 5.96 -21.35 -47.01
C ILE A 39 4.80 -20.92 -47.93
N ARG A 40 3.65 -21.61 -47.85
CA ARG A 40 2.38 -21.02 -48.26
C ARG A 40 1.72 -20.51 -47.00
N ALA A 41 1.44 -19.20 -46.95
CA ALA A 41 0.58 -18.66 -45.91
C ALA A 41 -0.67 -19.55 -45.80
N PRO A 42 -1.15 -19.86 -44.58
CA PRO A 42 -2.29 -20.76 -44.39
C PRO A 42 -3.41 -20.36 -45.37
N PRO A 43 -4.04 -21.32 -46.08
CA PRO A 43 -5.07 -21.00 -47.05
C PRO A 43 -6.09 -20.08 -46.37
N HIS A 44 -6.27 -18.87 -46.93
CA HIS A 44 -7.09 -17.84 -46.31
C HIS A 44 -8.51 -18.37 -46.14
N LYS A 45 -8.84 -18.81 -44.91
CA LYS A 45 -10.15 -19.37 -44.59
C LYS A 45 -11.19 -18.29 -44.85
N ASP A 46 -12.15 -18.64 -45.69
CA ASP A 46 -13.25 -17.77 -46.02
C ASP A 46 -14.01 -17.37 -44.74
N LYS A 47 -14.28 -16.08 -44.57
CA LYS A 47 -14.91 -15.56 -43.35
C LYS A 47 -16.36 -16.08 -43.24
N PRO A 48 -16.93 -16.16 -42.02
CA PRO A 48 -18.31 -16.62 -41.84
C PRO A 48 -19.32 -15.61 -42.41
N ALA A 49 -20.61 -15.98 -42.52
CA ALA A 49 -21.61 -15.16 -43.21
C ALA A 49 -21.83 -13.80 -42.51
N GLU A 50 -21.74 -13.80 -41.18
CA GLU A 50 -21.89 -12.67 -40.27
C GLU A 50 -20.85 -11.59 -40.55
N PHE A 51 -19.63 -11.98 -40.94
CA PHE A 51 -18.59 -11.05 -41.35
C PHE A 51 -19.04 -10.21 -42.56
N TYR A 52 -19.53 -10.85 -43.61
CA TYR A 52 -19.98 -10.16 -44.82
C TYR A 52 -21.25 -9.34 -44.56
N HIS A 53 -22.12 -9.82 -43.68
CA HIS A 53 -23.29 -9.09 -43.23
C HIS A 53 -22.91 -7.76 -42.53
N ALA A 54 -21.95 -7.81 -41.59
CA ALA A 54 -21.44 -6.63 -40.91
C ALA A 54 -20.76 -5.65 -41.89
N GLN A 55 -20.02 -6.14 -42.88
CA GLN A 55 -19.42 -5.30 -43.91
C GLN A 55 -20.47 -4.58 -44.76
N CYS A 56 -21.58 -5.25 -45.12
CA CYS A 56 -22.68 -4.57 -45.79
C CYS A 56 -23.20 -3.39 -44.97
N ILE A 57 -23.46 -3.59 -43.68
CA ILE A 57 -23.94 -2.54 -42.78
C ILE A 57 -22.92 -1.39 -42.69
N HIS A 58 -21.64 -1.70 -42.52
CA HIS A 58 -20.57 -0.71 -42.38
C HIS A 58 -20.46 0.24 -43.59
N TYR A 59 -20.62 -0.29 -44.80
CA TYR A 59 -20.58 0.51 -46.04
C TYR A 59 -21.96 1.02 -46.48
N GLY A 60 -23.01 0.88 -45.67
CA GLY A 60 -24.36 1.34 -46.01
C GLY A 60 -25.08 0.51 -47.08
N ILE A 61 -24.62 -0.71 -47.34
CA ILE A 61 -25.25 -1.67 -48.26
C ILE A 61 -26.33 -2.46 -47.48
N LYS A 62 -27.48 -2.70 -48.12
CA LYS A 62 -28.56 -3.49 -47.51
C LYS A 62 -28.02 -4.85 -47.02
N PRO A 63 -28.27 -5.24 -45.76
CA PRO A 63 -27.80 -6.50 -45.23
C PRO A 63 -28.50 -7.70 -45.91
N PHE A 64 -27.74 -8.77 -46.14
CA PHE A 64 -28.25 -10.03 -46.68
C PHE A 64 -28.08 -11.16 -45.67
N LYS A 65 -29.01 -12.13 -45.69
CA LYS A 65 -28.98 -13.32 -44.82
C LYS A 65 -28.06 -14.41 -45.35
N THR A 66 -27.81 -14.45 -46.66
CA THR A 66 -26.99 -15.48 -47.29
C THR A 66 -25.61 -14.93 -47.66
N LYS A 67 -24.58 -15.69 -47.31
CA LYS A 67 -23.16 -15.39 -47.61
C LYS A 67 -22.89 -15.06 -49.10
N PRO A 68 -23.35 -15.84 -50.09
CA PRO A 68 -23.08 -15.53 -51.50
C PRO A 68 -23.74 -14.23 -51.97
N ALA A 69 -24.93 -13.89 -51.45
CA ALA A 69 -25.60 -12.64 -51.81
C ALA A 69 -24.87 -11.41 -51.25
N ALA A 70 -24.44 -11.46 -49.98
CA ALA A 70 -23.65 -10.40 -49.36
C ALA A 70 -22.32 -10.18 -50.09
N LYS A 71 -21.60 -11.25 -50.43
CA LYS A 71 -20.36 -11.18 -51.22
C LYS A 71 -20.58 -10.54 -52.59
N ARG A 72 -21.62 -10.94 -53.30
CA ARG A 72 -21.93 -10.38 -54.63
C ARG A 72 -22.22 -8.89 -54.54
N ALA A 73 -23.04 -8.48 -53.57
CA ALA A 73 -23.37 -7.08 -53.36
C ALA A 73 -22.15 -6.23 -52.99
N LEU A 74 -21.26 -6.74 -52.12
CA LEU A 74 -20.00 -6.06 -51.79
C LEU A 74 -19.06 -5.94 -52.99
N LEU A 75 -18.94 -6.98 -53.81
CA LEU A 75 -18.13 -6.97 -55.04
C LEU A 75 -18.69 -6.01 -56.09
N GLU A 76 -20.01 -5.94 -56.21
CA GLU A 76 -20.71 -5.01 -57.10
C GLU A 76 -20.49 -3.56 -56.66
N ALA A 77 -20.68 -3.26 -55.38
CA ALA A 77 -20.39 -1.95 -54.80
C ALA A 77 -18.91 -1.57 -54.96
N PHE A 78 -17.98 -2.51 -54.74
CA PHE A 78 -16.55 -2.30 -54.90
C PHE A 78 -16.18 -1.95 -56.35
N ARG A 79 -16.78 -2.63 -57.34
CA ARG A 79 -16.57 -2.35 -58.76
C ARG A 79 -17.20 -1.01 -59.17
N ALA A 80 -18.40 -0.71 -58.67
CA ALA A 80 -19.11 0.53 -58.97
C ALA A 80 -18.35 1.77 -58.45
N GLN A 81 -17.66 1.65 -57.31
CA GLN A 81 -16.89 2.73 -56.69
C GLN A 81 -15.41 2.76 -57.12
N GLY A 82 -15.05 2.13 -58.24
CA GLY A 82 -13.69 2.22 -58.79
C GLY A 82 -12.62 1.48 -58.00
N GLY A 83 -13.00 0.41 -57.28
CA GLY A 83 -12.09 -0.44 -56.52
C GLY A 83 -11.82 0.02 -55.09
N ARG A 84 -12.71 0.82 -54.50
CA ARG A 84 -12.68 1.21 -53.08
C ARG A 84 -14.09 1.23 -52.52
N LEU A 85 -14.28 0.75 -51.30
CA LEU A 85 -15.54 0.91 -50.57
C LEU A 85 -15.40 2.11 -49.63
N ALA A 86 -16.25 3.11 -49.78
CA ALA A 86 -16.28 4.27 -48.90
C ALA A 86 -17.39 4.11 -47.84
N VAL A 87 -17.06 4.45 -46.59
CA VAL A 87 -18.06 4.53 -45.51
C VAL A 87 -18.95 5.76 -45.76
N PRO A 88 -20.28 5.67 -45.54
CA PRO A 88 -21.17 6.81 -45.70
C PRO A 88 -20.74 8.03 -44.88
N GLN A 89 -20.81 9.22 -45.48
CA GLN A 89 -20.37 10.47 -44.85
C GLN A 89 -21.09 10.74 -43.52
N SER A 90 -22.37 10.38 -43.42
CA SER A 90 -23.15 10.52 -42.18
C SER A 90 -22.55 9.76 -40.99
N ALA A 91 -21.95 8.58 -41.23
CA ALA A 91 -21.30 7.82 -40.16
C ALA A 91 -19.98 8.50 -39.73
N VAL A 92 -19.23 9.05 -40.69
CA VAL A 92 -18.01 9.83 -40.42
C VAL A 92 -18.32 11.09 -39.61
N ASP A 93 -19.40 11.80 -39.96
CA ASP A 93 -19.81 13.02 -39.27
C ASP A 93 -20.22 12.72 -37.82
N ILE A 94 -20.99 11.65 -37.59
CA ILE A 94 -21.36 11.18 -36.24
C ILE A 94 -20.12 10.81 -35.43
N GLU A 95 -19.13 10.11 -36.02
CA GLU A 95 -17.88 9.80 -35.31
C GLU A 95 -17.12 11.06 -34.90
N GLN A 96 -17.10 12.09 -35.76
CA GLN A 96 -16.43 13.35 -35.45
C GLN A 96 -17.15 14.11 -34.34
N GLU A 97 -18.48 14.14 -34.37
CA GLU A 97 -19.31 14.75 -33.34
C GLU A 97 -19.12 14.06 -31.99
N LEU A 98 -19.25 12.73 -31.95
CA LEU A 98 -19.03 11.94 -30.73
C LEU A 98 -17.61 12.09 -30.17
N LYS A 99 -16.59 12.18 -31.03
CA LYS A 99 -15.21 12.44 -30.57
C LYS A 99 -15.06 13.81 -29.92
N LYS A 100 -15.75 14.84 -30.44
CA LYS A 100 -15.73 16.19 -29.84
C LYS A 100 -16.44 16.18 -28.49
N GLU A 101 -17.65 15.64 -28.43
CA GLU A 101 -18.41 15.53 -27.18
C GLU A 101 -17.63 14.76 -26.11
N PHE A 102 -17.01 13.63 -26.49
CA PHE A 102 -16.18 12.84 -25.59
C PHE A 102 -14.96 13.61 -25.10
N ALA A 103 -14.29 14.37 -25.97
CA ALA A 103 -13.14 15.19 -25.59
C ALA A 103 -13.54 16.30 -24.60
N GLU A 104 -14.67 16.96 -24.82
CA GLU A 104 -15.21 18.00 -23.93
C GLU A 104 -15.65 17.42 -22.57
N ALA A 105 -16.39 16.31 -22.59
CA ALA A 105 -16.83 15.60 -21.39
C ALA A 105 -15.62 15.11 -20.57
N ASN A 106 -14.59 14.56 -21.22
CA ASN A 106 -13.38 14.13 -20.51
C ASN A 106 -12.57 15.31 -19.98
N ALA A 107 -12.48 16.42 -20.71
CA ALA A 107 -11.79 17.60 -20.23
C ALA A 107 -12.47 18.18 -18.99
N THR A 108 -13.81 18.24 -18.99
CA THR A 108 -14.59 18.70 -17.82
C THR A 108 -14.51 17.72 -16.66
N ALA A 109 -14.59 16.42 -16.89
CA ALA A 109 -14.42 15.39 -15.87
C ALA A 109 -13.02 15.45 -15.25
N LYS A 110 -11.97 15.60 -16.07
CA LYS A 110 -10.59 15.76 -15.60
C LYS A 110 -10.42 17.02 -14.74
N ARG A 111 -10.98 18.17 -15.16
CA ARG A 111 -10.93 19.40 -14.35
C ARG A 111 -11.63 19.24 -13.01
N LYS A 112 -12.80 18.59 -12.97
CA LYS A 112 -13.51 18.30 -11.72
C LYS A 112 -12.70 17.39 -10.81
N TYR A 113 -12.08 16.35 -11.36
CA TYR A 113 -11.21 15.44 -10.62
C TYR A 113 -10.01 16.17 -10.01
N GLU A 114 -9.30 16.99 -10.79
CA GLU A 114 -8.15 17.75 -10.27
C GLU A 114 -8.58 18.79 -9.21
N ALA A 115 -9.74 19.43 -9.38
CA ALA A 115 -10.26 20.38 -8.39
C ALA A 115 -10.63 19.68 -7.07
N ASP A 116 -11.36 18.57 -7.12
CA ASP A 116 -11.70 17.75 -5.95
C ASP A 116 -10.43 17.19 -5.28
N LYS A 117 -9.45 16.76 -6.07
CA LYS A 117 -8.14 16.32 -5.55
C LYS A 117 -7.42 17.44 -4.79
N LEU A 118 -7.40 18.66 -5.33
CA LEU A 118 -6.79 19.82 -4.68
C LEU A 118 -7.55 20.20 -3.40
N GLU A 119 -8.89 20.20 -3.44
CA GLU A 119 -9.72 20.49 -2.27
C GLU A 119 -9.46 19.48 -1.14
N ARG A 120 -9.38 18.18 -1.46
CA ARG A 120 -9.01 17.14 -0.48
C ARG A 120 -7.62 17.36 0.11
N GLN A 121 -6.65 17.78 -0.70
CA GLN A 121 -5.29 18.09 -0.23
C GLN A 121 -5.26 19.35 0.66
N GLU A 122 -6.04 20.38 0.34
CA GLU A 122 -6.13 21.56 1.20
C GLU A 122 -6.83 21.26 2.53
N GLN A 123 -7.88 20.44 2.50
CA GLN A 123 -8.57 20.00 3.71
C GLN A 123 -7.63 19.16 4.59
N SER A 124 -6.89 18.22 4.02
CA SER A 124 -5.90 17.43 4.77
C SER A 124 -4.79 18.31 5.35
N TRP A 125 -4.28 19.27 4.58
CA TRP A 125 -3.29 20.24 5.06
C TRP A 125 -3.81 21.10 6.21
N LYS A 126 -5.03 21.65 6.09
CA LYS A 126 -5.67 22.44 7.16
C LYS A 126 -5.86 21.61 8.44
N LYS A 127 -6.28 20.35 8.30
CA LYS A 127 -6.39 19.41 9.43
C LYS A 127 -5.02 19.15 10.07
N GLN A 128 -3.98 18.93 9.27
CA GLN A 128 -2.62 18.69 9.77
C GLN A 128 -2.06 19.91 10.52
N VAL A 129 -2.26 21.13 10.01
CA VAL A 129 -1.85 22.36 10.68
C VAL A 129 -2.60 22.59 12.00
N LYS A 130 -3.91 22.33 12.03
CA LYS A 130 -4.70 22.43 13.25
C LYS A 130 -4.21 21.42 14.30
N ARG A 131 -4.00 20.17 13.90
CA ARG A 131 -3.52 19.10 14.77
C ARG A 131 -2.14 19.40 15.32
N LYS A 132 -1.20 19.88 14.49
CA LYS A 132 0.13 20.29 14.97
C LYS A 132 0.06 21.35 16.08
N ARG A 133 -0.85 22.32 15.98
CA ARG A 133 -1.08 23.31 17.04
C ARG A 133 -1.64 22.70 18.31
N GLU A 134 -2.59 21.77 18.19
CA GLU A 134 -3.15 21.05 19.33
C GLU A 134 -2.08 20.17 20.00
N GLU A 135 -1.26 19.48 19.22
CA GLU A 135 -0.11 18.69 19.66
C GLU A 135 0.91 19.55 20.43
N ASP A 136 1.33 20.67 19.85
CA ASP A 136 2.25 21.63 20.50
C ASP A 136 1.65 22.14 21.82
N SER A 137 0.34 22.40 21.88
CA SER A 137 -0.34 22.83 23.11
C SER A 137 -0.39 21.74 24.19
N LEU A 138 -0.55 20.47 23.80
CA LEU A 138 -0.51 19.34 24.74
C LEU A 138 0.90 19.17 25.31
N VAL A 139 1.93 19.32 24.48
CA VAL A 139 3.33 19.29 24.92
C VAL A 139 3.60 20.41 25.93
N GLU A 140 3.13 21.64 25.68
CA GLU A 140 3.26 22.76 26.62
C GLU A 140 2.51 22.50 27.95
N GLU A 141 1.27 22.00 27.91
CA GLU A 141 0.51 21.70 29.13
C GLU A 141 1.18 20.61 29.98
N VAL A 142 1.68 19.54 29.35
CA VAL A 142 2.36 18.44 30.05
C VAL A 142 3.69 18.92 30.64
N SER A 143 4.46 19.74 29.90
CA SER A 143 5.72 20.30 30.39
C SER A 143 5.53 21.27 31.57
N THR A 144 4.48 22.09 31.56
CA THR A 144 4.15 22.99 32.67
C THR A 144 3.62 22.24 33.89
N ALA A 145 2.88 21.15 33.70
CA ALA A 145 2.50 20.24 34.78
C ALA A 145 3.73 19.56 35.42
N ALA A 146 4.71 19.15 34.62
CA ALA A 146 5.97 18.59 35.11
C ALA A 146 6.78 19.60 35.95
N ALA A 147 6.71 20.90 35.64
CA ALA A 147 7.40 21.96 36.38
C ALA A 147 6.80 22.23 37.78
N LYS A 148 5.52 21.90 38.02
CA LYS A 148 4.87 22.03 39.34
C LYS A 148 5.11 20.79 40.21
N ARG A 149 6.36 20.58 40.66
CA ARG A 149 6.73 19.54 41.64
C ARG A 149 6.18 19.86 43.04
N VAL A 150 4.91 19.59 43.27
CA VAL A 150 4.35 19.33 44.62
C VAL A 150 4.73 17.90 45.02
N LYS A 151 4.80 17.58 46.33
CA LYS A 151 5.05 16.20 46.81
C LYS A 151 4.06 15.23 46.14
N GLN A 152 4.52 14.52 45.11
CA GLN A 152 3.67 13.65 44.29
C GLN A 152 3.22 12.47 45.16
N GLN A 153 1.91 12.25 45.20
CA GLN A 153 1.37 11.03 45.81
C GLN A 153 1.81 9.82 44.97
N PRO A 154 1.98 8.63 45.60
CA PRO A 154 2.26 7.41 44.88
C PRO A 154 1.22 7.17 43.78
N LEU A 155 1.64 6.54 42.69
CA LEU A 155 0.74 6.21 41.57
C LEU A 155 -0.43 5.35 42.06
N ASP A 156 -1.66 5.84 41.86
CA ASP A 156 -2.85 5.01 41.94
C ASP A 156 -3.15 4.41 40.56
N VAL A 157 -2.95 3.09 40.46
CA VAL A 157 -3.19 2.32 39.24
C VAL A 157 -4.65 2.45 38.77
N GLN A 158 -5.60 2.58 39.71
CA GLN A 158 -7.01 2.77 39.35
C GLN A 158 -7.30 4.17 38.83
N ALA A 159 -6.59 5.19 39.31
CA ALA A 159 -6.78 6.57 38.90
C ALA A 159 -6.33 6.81 37.46
N ILE A 160 -5.28 6.13 36.99
CA ILE A 160 -4.78 6.27 35.62
C ILE A 160 -5.60 5.51 34.56
N ARG A 161 -6.66 4.79 34.94
CA ARG A 161 -7.52 4.08 33.98
C ARG A 161 -8.26 5.07 33.08
N GLY A 162 -8.43 4.74 31.80
CA GLY A 162 -9.30 5.47 30.88
C GLY A 162 -8.65 5.80 29.54
N PRO A 163 -9.37 6.57 28.70
CA PRO A 163 -8.90 6.98 27.40
C PRO A 163 -8.00 8.22 27.48
N TYR A 164 -6.96 8.23 26.66
CA TYR A 164 -5.99 9.31 26.50
C TYR A 164 -5.88 9.70 25.03
N THR A 165 -5.83 11.01 24.82
CA THR A 165 -5.33 11.59 23.57
C THR A 165 -3.81 11.67 23.67
N VAL A 166 -3.11 11.21 22.64
CA VAL A 166 -1.66 11.13 22.59
C VAL A 166 -1.10 12.07 21.53
N ALA A 167 -0.05 12.78 21.90
CA ALA A 167 0.82 13.56 21.02
C ALA A 167 2.13 12.77 20.82
N ALA A 168 2.58 12.65 19.58
CA ALA A 168 3.82 11.96 19.23
C ALA A 168 4.47 12.64 18.01
N PRO A 169 5.21 13.74 18.21
CA PRO A 169 5.60 14.63 17.11
C PRO A 169 6.44 13.93 16.04
N HIS A 170 7.31 13.01 16.45
CA HIS A 170 8.15 12.24 15.55
C HIS A 170 7.35 11.24 14.71
N LEU A 171 6.34 10.58 15.29
CA LEU A 171 5.44 9.68 14.54
C LEU A 171 4.59 10.49 13.54
N SER A 172 4.08 11.64 13.97
CA SER A 172 3.32 12.57 13.12
C SER A 172 4.13 13.06 11.92
N GLU A 173 5.43 13.26 12.08
CA GLU A 173 6.34 13.67 11.00
C GLU A 173 6.65 12.53 10.03
N MET A 174 6.91 11.32 10.54
CA MET A 174 7.29 10.16 9.72
C MET A 174 6.14 9.59 8.91
N TYR A 175 4.98 9.39 9.56
CA TYR A 175 3.86 8.64 8.97
C TYR A 175 2.65 9.52 8.64
N GLY A 176 2.64 10.78 9.08
CA GLY A 176 1.41 11.54 9.25
C GLY A 176 0.57 10.96 10.39
N SER A 177 -0.29 11.76 11.01
CA SER A 177 -1.35 11.17 11.86
C SER A 177 -2.52 10.75 10.97
N SER A 178 -2.93 9.50 11.15
CA SER A 178 -4.20 8.96 10.65
C SER A 178 -5.38 9.74 11.22
N ASP A 179 -6.45 9.80 10.43
CA ASP A 179 -7.85 10.19 10.68
C ASP A 179 -8.18 11.29 11.73
N ASP A 180 -9.45 11.68 11.79
CA ASP A 180 -9.93 12.93 12.41
C ASP A 180 -9.73 13.06 13.93
N ASP A 181 -9.31 12.00 14.63
CA ASP A 181 -9.36 11.90 16.11
C ASP A 181 -7.99 11.93 16.83
N GLY A 182 -6.86 11.99 16.09
CA GLY A 182 -5.52 11.96 16.66
C GLY A 182 -5.10 10.59 17.23
N TYR A 183 -3.88 10.50 17.79
CA TYR A 183 -3.41 9.25 18.38
C TYR A 183 -4.12 8.97 19.70
N ARG A 184 -4.42 7.70 19.94
CA ARG A 184 -5.23 7.27 21.09
C ARG A 184 -4.49 6.22 21.88
N MET A 185 -4.63 6.29 23.19
CA MET A 185 -4.14 5.27 24.10
C MET A 185 -5.14 5.08 25.21
N ASN A 186 -5.41 3.84 25.55
CA ASN A 186 -6.34 3.53 26.59
C ASN A 186 -5.71 2.58 27.60
N LEU A 187 -5.89 2.87 28.89
CA LEU A 187 -5.31 2.08 29.98
C LEU A 187 -6.40 1.48 30.85
N ALA A 188 -6.27 0.20 31.16
CA ALA A 188 -7.19 -0.54 32.01
C ALA A 188 -6.43 -1.45 32.99
N PRO A 189 -6.57 -1.22 34.30
CA PRO A 189 -6.05 -2.13 35.31
C PRO A 189 -6.67 -3.52 35.18
N TYR A 190 -5.84 -4.55 35.34
CA TYR A 190 -6.21 -5.95 35.43
C TYR A 190 -5.70 -6.52 36.76
N GLY A 191 -6.56 -6.51 37.77
CA GLY A 191 -6.16 -6.81 39.14
C GLY A 191 -5.35 -5.67 39.78
N ALA A 192 -4.46 -6.02 40.72
CA ALA A 192 -3.76 -5.04 41.55
C ALA A 192 -2.45 -4.50 40.95
N ASN A 193 -1.78 -5.30 40.12
CA ASN A 193 -0.39 -5.08 39.69
C ASN A 193 -0.17 -5.21 38.18
N THR A 194 -1.23 -5.31 37.40
CA THR A 194 -1.13 -5.41 35.94
C THR A 194 -2.01 -4.37 35.31
N ILE A 195 -1.52 -3.74 34.25
CA ILE A 195 -2.27 -2.82 33.40
C ILE A 195 -2.16 -3.36 31.99
N TYR A 196 -3.31 -3.48 31.32
CA TYR A 196 -3.34 -3.65 29.88
C TYR A 196 -3.71 -2.32 29.25
N GLY A 197 -3.23 -2.11 28.03
CA GLY A 197 -3.64 -0.98 27.24
C GLY A 197 -3.86 -1.33 25.79
N TYR A 198 -4.64 -0.48 25.13
CA TYR A 198 -4.76 -0.43 23.68
C TYR A 198 -4.15 0.88 23.21
N PHE A 199 -3.48 0.88 22.07
CA PHE A 199 -3.00 2.09 21.44
C PHE A 199 -3.33 2.07 19.94
N ASP A 200 -3.52 3.27 19.40
CA ASP A 200 -3.70 3.54 17.99
C ASP A 200 -2.89 4.80 17.66
N PHE A 201 -1.74 4.58 17.04
CA PHE A 201 -0.82 5.60 16.54
C PHE A 201 -0.95 5.77 15.02
N GLY A 202 -2.07 5.31 14.45
CA GLY A 202 -2.40 5.48 13.04
C GLY A 202 -1.69 4.53 12.09
N ALA A 203 -0.37 4.62 11.99
CA ALA A 203 0.43 3.65 11.25
C ALA A 203 0.51 2.31 11.97
N PHE A 204 0.39 2.34 13.30
CA PHE A 204 0.45 1.17 14.16
C PHE A 204 -0.70 1.17 15.15
N GLU A 205 -1.33 0.03 15.32
CA GLU A 205 -2.26 -0.21 16.41
C GLU A 205 -1.92 -1.49 17.15
N GLY A 206 -2.34 -1.60 18.41
CA GLY A 206 -2.02 -2.79 19.17
C GLY A 206 -2.39 -2.73 20.64
N PHE A 207 -1.84 -3.71 21.36
CA PHE A 207 -2.06 -3.92 22.77
C PHE A 207 -0.75 -3.89 23.53
N MET A 208 -0.81 -3.53 24.80
CA MET A 208 0.37 -3.47 25.64
C MET A 208 0.07 -3.97 27.05
N GLN A 209 1.09 -4.58 27.66
CA GLN A 209 1.03 -5.12 29.02
C GLN A 209 2.11 -4.46 29.87
N SER A 210 1.75 -4.03 31.08
CA SER A 210 2.73 -3.49 32.03
C SER A 210 3.74 -4.57 32.44
N MET A 211 5.02 -4.30 32.24
CA MET A 211 6.13 -5.09 32.76
C MET A 211 6.50 -4.66 34.17
N THR A 212 6.61 -3.36 34.40
CA THR A 212 6.97 -2.79 35.70
C THR A 212 6.09 -1.59 36.02
N ILE A 213 5.66 -1.51 37.28
CA ILE A 213 4.89 -0.38 37.82
C ILE A 213 5.67 0.14 39.02
N SER A 214 6.31 1.30 38.90
CA SER A 214 6.92 1.99 40.02
C SER A 214 5.97 3.07 40.52
N LYS A 215 5.39 2.83 41.71
CA LYS A 215 4.42 3.75 42.30
C LYS A 215 5.10 5.03 42.80
N GLU A 216 6.33 4.92 43.25
CA GLU A 216 7.14 6.01 43.80
C GLU A 216 7.59 6.98 42.71
N THR A 217 8.05 6.45 41.58
CA THR A 217 8.48 7.25 40.42
C THR A 217 7.33 7.54 39.44
N ARG A 218 6.12 7.05 39.76
CA ARG A 218 4.93 7.12 38.91
C ARG A 218 5.20 6.70 37.47
N THR A 219 6.06 5.69 37.30
CA THR A 219 6.52 5.22 35.99
C THR A 219 5.99 3.83 35.74
N VAL A 220 5.44 3.61 34.55
CA VAL A 220 5.00 2.30 34.08
C VAL A 220 5.73 1.97 32.79
N LYS A 221 6.42 0.84 32.78
CA LYS A 221 7.01 0.27 31.56
C LYS A 221 6.06 -0.78 31.02
N PHE A 222 5.74 -0.69 29.75
CA PHE A 222 4.92 -1.62 29.00
C PHE A 222 5.77 -2.32 27.95
N GLN A 223 5.45 -3.59 27.70
CA GLN A 223 5.78 -4.25 26.44
C GLN A 223 4.56 -4.13 25.54
N TRP A 224 4.77 -3.81 24.26
CA TRP A 224 3.69 -3.65 23.30
C TRP A 224 3.82 -4.64 22.15
N ARG A 225 2.65 -5.01 21.61
CA ARG A 225 2.50 -5.88 20.45
C ARG A 225 1.46 -5.24 19.55
N GLY A 226 1.72 -5.17 18.27
CA GLY A 226 0.86 -4.43 17.36
C GLY A 226 0.99 -4.85 15.93
N ARG A 227 0.24 -4.17 15.07
CA ARG A 227 0.19 -4.39 13.63
C ARG A 227 0.37 -3.07 12.91
N GLU A 228 1.09 -3.11 11.80
CA GLU A 228 1.06 -2.00 10.85
C GLU A 228 -0.27 -1.98 10.11
N THR A 229 -0.93 -0.83 10.04
CA THR A 229 -2.27 -0.68 9.44
C THR A 229 -2.28 -0.74 7.91
N GLY A 230 -1.11 -0.68 7.26
CA GLY A 230 -0.95 -0.76 5.80
C GLY A 230 -0.83 -2.20 5.29
N GLU A 231 0.21 -2.92 5.70
CA GLU A 231 0.54 -4.26 5.19
C GLU A 231 0.09 -5.40 6.11
N GLY A 232 -0.33 -5.07 7.35
CA GLY A 232 -0.84 -6.03 8.32
C GLY A 232 0.25 -6.90 8.97
N GLU A 233 1.53 -6.51 8.85
CA GLU A 233 2.61 -7.20 9.55
C GLU A 233 2.49 -6.97 11.06
N SER A 234 2.55 -8.05 11.84
CA SER A 234 2.51 -7.98 13.29
C SER A 234 3.94 -7.84 13.84
N THR A 235 4.13 -6.97 14.82
CA THR A 235 5.38 -6.76 15.55
C THR A 235 5.18 -7.13 17.02
N PHE A 236 6.03 -8.00 17.55
CA PHE A 236 5.89 -8.56 18.91
C PHE A 236 7.25 -8.80 19.59
N GLY A 237 8.31 -8.10 19.16
CA GLY A 237 9.65 -8.22 19.73
C GLY A 237 9.75 -7.78 21.19
N ASP A 238 10.76 -8.27 21.90
CA ASP A 238 11.00 -7.90 23.31
C ASP A 238 11.48 -6.45 23.49
N ASP A 239 11.99 -5.84 22.42
CA ASP A 239 12.44 -4.45 22.39
C ASP A 239 11.29 -3.45 22.14
N ASN A 240 10.08 -3.96 21.88
CA ASN A 240 8.86 -3.17 21.75
C ASN A 240 8.40 -2.67 23.12
N ILE A 241 8.91 -1.51 23.51
CA ILE A 241 8.71 -0.93 24.84
C ILE A 241 8.03 0.43 24.75
N VAL A 242 7.05 0.65 25.62
CA VAL A 242 6.52 1.98 25.94
C VAL A 242 6.79 2.29 27.40
N GLN A 243 7.48 3.38 27.70
CA GLN A 243 7.69 3.82 29.07
C GLN A 243 6.94 5.14 29.31
N LEU A 244 5.98 5.10 30.24
CA LEU A 244 5.16 6.24 30.61
C LEU A 244 5.53 6.71 32.01
N LYS A 245 5.66 8.02 32.20
CA LYS A 245 5.86 8.67 33.49
C LYS A 245 4.73 9.65 33.72
N PHE A 246 3.92 9.35 34.72
CA PHE A 246 2.70 10.09 35.04
C PHE A 246 3.01 11.31 35.90
N SER A 247 2.83 12.49 35.34
CA SER A 247 2.94 13.76 36.06
C SER A 247 1.84 13.90 37.11
N ASP A 248 0.63 13.47 36.75
CA ASP A 248 -0.55 13.33 37.62
C ASP A 248 -1.40 12.13 37.17
N ASP A 249 -2.67 12.04 37.58
CA ASP A 249 -3.54 10.91 37.22
C ASP A 249 -4.17 11.03 35.82
N ASN A 250 -3.94 12.16 35.15
CA ASN A 250 -4.54 12.51 33.87
C ASN A 250 -3.52 12.80 32.78
N THR A 251 -2.24 12.96 33.10
CA THR A 251 -1.20 13.34 32.15
C THR A 251 0.05 12.50 32.31
N PHE A 252 0.70 12.20 31.19
CA PHE A 252 1.99 11.53 31.17
C PHE A 252 2.91 12.09 30.10
N GLU A 253 4.20 11.96 30.34
CA GLU A 253 5.27 12.04 29.35
C GLU A 253 5.91 10.64 29.23
N GLY A 254 6.45 10.30 28.07
CA GLY A 254 7.00 8.99 27.87
C GLY A 254 7.72 8.85 26.54
N HIS A 255 8.18 7.65 26.26
CA HIS A 255 8.72 7.30 24.96
C HIS A 255 8.28 5.90 24.56
N ALA A 256 8.13 5.70 23.26
CA ALA A 256 7.90 4.41 22.63
C ALA A 256 9.13 4.04 21.79
N VAL A 257 9.46 2.76 21.80
CA VAL A 257 10.51 2.13 20.98
C VAL A 257 9.91 0.86 20.41
N GLY A 258 10.24 0.53 19.16
CA GLY A 258 10.03 -0.81 18.64
C GLY A 258 10.74 -1.00 17.32
N ASP A 259 10.64 -2.21 16.78
CA ASP A 259 11.41 -2.59 15.58
C ASP A 259 11.06 -1.75 14.34
N CYS A 260 9.86 -1.17 14.31
CA CYS A 260 9.33 -0.41 13.18
C CYS A 260 9.57 1.11 13.27
N PHE A 261 10.07 1.64 14.40
CA PHE A 261 10.41 3.07 14.52
C PHE A 261 11.49 3.34 15.58
N GLU A 262 12.34 4.33 15.32
CA GLU A 262 13.29 4.82 16.34
C GLU A 262 12.56 5.41 17.55
N ARG A 263 13.26 5.53 18.68
CA ARG A 263 12.71 6.09 19.92
C ARG A 263 11.91 7.37 19.66
N CYS A 264 10.61 7.33 19.94
CA CYS A 264 9.70 8.45 19.78
C CYS A 264 9.20 8.93 21.14
N GLU A 265 9.33 10.22 21.43
CA GLU A 265 8.74 10.83 22.62
C GLU A 265 7.22 10.97 22.43
N ILE A 266 6.46 10.63 23.47
CA ILE A 266 5.00 10.64 23.49
C ILE A 266 4.47 11.37 24.73
N TYR A 267 3.35 12.06 24.57
CA TYR A 267 2.70 12.83 25.62
C TYR A 267 1.22 12.51 25.64
N GLY A 268 0.66 12.26 26.82
CA GLY A 268 -0.73 11.84 26.95
C GLY A 268 -1.54 12.79 27.83
N LYS A 269 -2.78 13.04 27.42
CA LYS A 269 -3.80 13.73 28.23
C LYS A 269 -5.08 12.92 28.25
N LYS A 270 -5.57 12.65 29.47
CA LYS A 270 -6.76 11.85 29.72
C LYS A 270 -8.02 12.60 29.29
N ASN A 271 -8.90 11.90 28.58
CA ASN A 271 -10.19 12.42 28.15
C ASN A 271 -11.21 12.24 29.29
N VAL A 272 -11.19 13.18 30.24
CA VAL A 272 -12.07 13.16 31.42
C VAL A 272 -13.53 13.37 30.99
N GLY A 273 -14.44 12.53 31.50
CA GLY A 273 -15.89 12.63 31.25
C GLY A 273 -16.39 11.90 30.00
N VAL A 274 -15.50 11.26 29.24
CA VAL A 274 -15.90 10.40 28.11
C VAL A 274 -16.34 9.03 28.63
N PRO A 275 -17.58 8.58 28.34
CA PRO A 275 -18.01 7.21 28.65
C PRO A 275 -17.11 6.22 27.93
N TRP A 276 -16.53 5.31 28.69
CA TRP A 276 -15.48 4.42 28.24
C TRP A 276 -15.68 3.06 28.90
N ASN A 277 -15.70 1.99 28.11
CA ASN A 277 -15.83 0.63 28.62
C ASN A 277 -14.48 -0.08 28.51
N ALA A 278 -13.75 -0.17 29.63
CA ALA A 278 -12.52 -0.93 29.70
C ALA A 278 -12.80 -2.43 29.63
N ASN A 279 -12.21 -3.13 28.67
CA ASN A 279 -12.21 -4.59 28.65
C ASN A 279 -10.79 -5.14 28.73
N ALA A 280 -10.16 -4.97 29.89
CA ALA A 280 -8.80 -5.47 30.14
C ALA A 280 -8.65 -6.98 29.88
N SER A 281 -9.72 -7.76 30.09
CA SER A 281 -9.70 -9.20 29.78
C SER A 281 -9.64 -9.47 28.28
N ALA A 282 -10.39 -8.73 27.46
CA ALA A 282 -10.30 -8.85 26.01
C ALA A 282 -8.93 -8.40 25.51
N TRP A 283 -8.39 -7.30 26.04
CA TRP A 283 -7.06 -6.83 25.64
C TRP A 283 -5.95 -7.77 26.04
N LYS A 284 -6.06 -8.44 27.20
CA LYS A 284 -5.16 -9.53 27.55
C LYS A 284 -5.20 -10.63 26.50
N HIS A 285 -6.40 -11.06 26.11
CA HIS A 285 -6.56 -12.10 25.11
C HIS A 285 -5.95 -11.71 23.75
N GLU A 286 -6.17 -10.48 23.30
CA GLU A 286 -5.57 -9.98 22.06
C GLU A 286 -4.05 -9.78 22.16
N TYR A 287 -3.56 -9.33 23.30
CA TYR A 287 -2.11 -9.22 23.53
C TYR A 287 -1.43 -10.60 23.47
N ASP A 288 -2.05 -11.60 24.11
CA ASP A 288 -1.56 -12.97 24.12
C ASP A 288 -1.64 -13.62 22.73
N SER A 289 -2.62 -13.27 21.91
CA SER A 289 -2.80 -13.82 20.55
C SER A 289 -1.79 -13.26 19.54
N LEU A 290 -1.16 -12.12 19.83
CA LEU A 290 -0.09 -11.52 19.01
C LEU A 290 1.25 -12.19 19.33
N ASP A 291 1.40 -13.46 18.95
CA ASP A 291 2.63 -14.23 19.11
C ASP A 291 3.16 -14.80 17.78
N GLU A 292 4.36 -15.38 17.82
CA GLU A 292 5.04 -15.93 16.64
C GLU A 292 4.24 -17.08 16.00
N GLU A 293 3.62 -17.95 16.81
CA GLU A 293 2.86 -19.09 16.30
C GLU A 293 1.64 -18.62 15.50
N ASN A 294 0.94 -17.62 16.02
CA ASN A 294 -0.24 -17.06 15.38
C ASN A 294 0.15 -16.23 14.14
N TYR A 295 1.26 -15.49 14.19
CA TYR A 295 1.82 -14.82 13.01
C TYR A 295 2.15 -15.80 11.89
N GLU A 296 2.82 -16.92 12.21
CA GLU A 296 3.17 -17.95 11.23
C GLU A 296 1.92 -18.61 10.63
N ARG A 297 0.90 -18.84 11.45
CA ARG A 297 -0.40 -19.35 11.00
C ARG A 297 -1.09 -18.38 10.03
N GLU A 298 -1.15 -17.09 10.37
CA GLU A 298 -1.72 -16.04 9.52
C GLU A 298 -0.90 -15.84 8.23
N ARG A 299 0.42 -16.02 8.29
CA ARG A 299 1.33 -15.95 7.14
C ARG A 299 1.08 -17.10 6.17
N VAL A 300 1.00 -18.34 6.66
CA VAL A 300 0.74 -19.53 5.83
C VAL A 300 -0.65 -19.48 5.20
N ALA A 301 -1.66 -19.03 5.94
CA ALA A 301 -3.04 -18.92 5.45
C ALA A 301 -3.20 -17.91 4.29
N ARG A 302 -2.32 -16.92 4.16
CA ARG A 302 -2.36 -15.94 3.06
C ARG A 302 -1.99 -16.52 1.69
N TRP A 303 -1.32 -17.66 1.64
CA TRP A 303 -0.79 -18.25 0.40
C TRP A 303 -1.54 -19.51 -0.07
N HIS A 304 -2.65 -19.86 0.58
CA HIS A 304 -3.51 -20.99 0.25
C HIS A 304 -4.93 -20.54 -0.12
#